data_AF-A0A1G0AGY2-F1
#
_entry.id   AF-A0A1G0AGY2-F1
#
_cell.length_a   1.000
_cell.length_b   1.000
_cell.length_c   1.000
_cell.angle_alpha   90.00
_cell.angle_beta   90.00
_cell.angle_gamma   90.00
#
_symmetry.space_group_name_H-M   'P 1'
#
loop_
_entity.id
_entity.type
_entity.pdbx_description
1 polymer ?
#
loop_
_entity_poly.entity_id
_entity_poly.type
_entity_poly.pdbx_seq_one_letter_code
_entity_poly.pdbx_strand_id
1 'polypeptide(L)'
;MANEWNAEEVKKVIDVASEKIPELLNSLSDVLYGKDAASKYAQAIASFYKTLRDSGMTDEQAFTLTEQYMSSLNLGGIFAKAGPWGRHKDEEKD
;
A
#
# COMPACT_ATOMS: atom_id res chain seq x y z
N MET A 1 3.30 -44.63 1.85
CA MET A 1 2.04 -44.26 2.52
C MET A 1 1.98 -42.74 2.45
N ALA A 2 1.11 -42.18 1.61
CA ALA A 2 0.90 -40.73 1.59
C ALA A 2 0.20 -40.36 2.91
N ASN A 3 0.67 -39.32 3.59
CA ASN A 3 -0.11 -38.72 4.67
C ASN A 3 -1.39 -38.17 4.04
N GLU A 4 -2.51 -38.87 4.20
CA GLU A 4 -3.82 -38.34 3.87
C GLU A 4 -4.22 -37.37 4.97
N TRP A 5 -4.25 -36.08 4.63
CA TRP A 5 -4.70 -35.04 5.53
C TRP A 5 -6.21 -35.15 5.66
N ASN A 6 -6.70 -35.32 6.89
CA ASN A 6 -8.14 -35.37 7.12
C ASN A 6 -8.73 -33.96 7.24
N ALA A 7 -10.06 -33.86 7.14
CA ALA A 7 -10.76 -32.57 7.17
C ALA A 7 -10.53 -31.78 8.47
N GLU A 8 -10.30 -32.46 9.59
CA GLU A 8 -10.06 -31.83 10.90
C GLU A 8 -8.65 -31.23 10.99
N GLU A 9 -7.65 -31.90 10.40
CA GLU A 9 -6.29 -31.38 10.29
C GLU A 9 -6.20 -30.17 9.35
N VAL A 10 -6.90 -30.22 8.21
CA VAL A 10 -6.99 -29.09 7.28
C VAL A 10 -7.66 -27.90 7.96
N LYS A 11 -8.75 -28.13 8.69
CA LYS A 11 -9.45 -27.08 9.45
C LYS A 11 -8.52 -26.41 10.46
N LYS A 12 -7.76 -27.19 11.25
CA LYS A 12 -6.80 -26.64 12.21
C LYS A 12 -5.73 -25.76 11.55
N VAL A 13 -5.21 -26.16 10.40
CA VAL A 13 -4.20 -25.35 9.69
C VAL A 13 -4.82 -24.07 9.13
N ILE A 14 -6.04 -24.12 8.59
CA ILE A 14 -6.75 -22.93 8.11
C ILE A 14 -7.10 -22.00 9.26
N ASP A 15 -7.53 -22.52 10.41
CA ASP A 15 -7.84 -21.72 11.59
C ASP A 15 -6.59 -20.98 12.08
N VAL A 16 -5.46 -21.68 12.23
CA VAL A 16 -4.17 -21.06 12.61
C VAL A 16 -3.70 -20.04 11.58
N ALA A 17 -3.82 -20.34 10.28
CA ALA A 17 -3.47 -19.39 9.23
C ALA A 17 -4.38 -18.14 9.27
N SER A 18 -5.67 -18.33 9.50
CA SER A 18 -6.66 -17.24 9.58
C SER A 18 -6.44 -16.35 10.80
N GLU A 19 -5.90 -16.89 11.89
CA GLU A 19 -5.47 -16.09 13.06
C GLU A 19 -4.20 -15.29 12.76
N LYS A 20 -3.23 -15.87 12.05
CA LYS A 20 -1.89 -15.28 11.86
C LYS A 20 -1.79 -14.32 10.69
N ILE A 21 -2.55 -14.54 9.62
CA ILE A 21 -2.54 -13.68 8.43
C ILE A 21 -2.95 -12.23 8.77
N PRO A 22 -4.01 -11.95 9.54
CA PRO A 22 -4.38 -10.60 9.93
C PRO A 22 -3.30 -9.89 10.76
N GLU A 23 -2.65 -10.58 11.71
CA GLU A 23 -1.53 -10.04 12.49
C GLU A 23 -0.37 -9.62 11.57
N LEU A 24 -0.02 -10.47 10.60
CA LEU A 24 1.03 -10.17 9.63
C LEU A 24 0.68 -8.95 8.76
N LEU A 25 -0.56 -8.86 8.27
CA LEU A 25 -1.04 -7.71 7.50
C LEU A 25 -1.03 -6.42 8.32
N ASN A 26 -1.45 -6.46 9.59
CA ASN A 26 -1.40 -5.31 10.50
C ASN A 26 0.05 -4.88 10.76
N SER A 27 0.95 -5.83 11.02
CA SER A 27 2.38 -5.52 11.23
C SER A 27 3.03 -4.92 9.98
N LEU A 28 2.69 -5.42 8.79
CA LEU A 28 3.16 -4.86 7.53
C LEU A 28 2.57 -3.46 7.31
N SER A 29 1.30 -3.25 7.62
CA SER A 29 0.66 -1.94 7.59
C SER A 29 1.35 -0.95 8.53
N ASP A 30 1.69 -1.34 9.76
CA ASP A 30 2.43 -0.49 10.70
C ASP A 30 3.86 -0.20 10.22
N VAL A 31 4.52 -1.15 9.54
CA VAL A 31 5.84 -0.92 8.94
C VAL A 31 5.75 0.02 7.72
N LEU A 32 4.67 -0.03 6.95
CA LEU A 32 4.49 0.79 5.74
C LEU A 32 3.89 2.18 6.05
N TYR A 33 3.02 2.27 7.06
CA TYR A 33 2.22 3.46 7.39
C TYR A 33 2.40 3.96 8.83
N GLY A 34 3.18 3.28 9.65
CA GLY A 34 3.52 3.75 11.01
C GLY A 34 4.24 5.10 10.98
N LYS A 35 4.20 5.82 12.10
CA LYS A 35 4.73 7.20 12.21
C LYS A 35 6.14 7.37 11.66
N ASP A 36 7.03 6.39 11.89
CA ASP A 36 8.42 6.43 11.41
C ASP A 36 8.51 6.25 9.89
N ALA A 37 7.71 5.36 9.32
CA ALA A 37 7.66 5.15 7.87
C ALA A 37 7.04 6.36 7.17
N ALA A 38 5.94 6.88 7.70
CA ALA A 38 5.30 8.11 7.23
C ALA A 38 6.25 9.32 7.32
N SER A 39 7.04 9.43 8.40
CA SER A 39 8.03 10.49 8.57
C SER A 39 9.18 10.39 7.56
N LYS A 40 9.76 9.20 7.38
CA LYS A 40 10.81 8.97 6.37
C LYS A 40 10.30 9.21 4.95
N TYR A 41 9.06 8.82 4.67
CA TYR A 41 8.40 9.07 3.39
C TYR A 41 8.20 10.57 3.14
N ALA A 42 7.69 11.32 4.12
CA ALA A 42 7.57 12.78 4.04
C ALA A 42 8.92 13.48 3.82
N GLN A 43 9.98 13.02 4.51
CA GLN A 43 11.34 13.53 4.31
C GLN A 43 11.86 13.27 2.89
N ALA A 44 11.59 12.08 2.34
CA ALA A 44 11.98 11.74 0.97
C ALA A 44 11.26 12.62 -0.06
N ILE A 45 9.94 12.84 0.09
CA ILE A 45 9.15 13.74 -0.76
C ILE A 45 9.70 15.16 -0.70
N ALA A 46 9.94 15.68 0.51
CA ALA A 46 10.46 17.04 0.69
C ALA A 46 11.85 17.21 0.06
N SER A 47 12.72 16.20 0.21
CA SER A 47 14.06 16.20 -0.38
C SER A 47 14.01 16.15 -1.91
N PHE A 48 13.09 15.37 -2.47
CA PHE A 48 12.85 15.30 -3.92
C PHE A 48 12.41 16.66 -4.47
N TYR A 49 11.37 17.27 -3.88
CA TYR A 49 10.91 18.62 -4.26
C TYR A 49 12.04 19.65 -4.20
N LYS A 50 12.81 19.66 -3.11
CA LYS A 50 13.95 20.57 -2.94
C LYS A 50 15.00 20.35 -4.02
N THR A 51 15.34 19.09 -4.33
CA THR A 51 16.32 18.76 -5.37
C THR A 51 15.88 19.28 -6.75
N LEU A 52 14.60 19.17 -7.09
CA LEU A 52 14.06 19.70 -8.35
C LEU A 52 14.21 21.22 -8.43
N ARG A 53 13.89 21.94 -7.34
CA ARG A 53 14.10 23.39 -7.24
C ARG A 53 15.57 23.79 -7.35
N ASP A 54 16.43 23.11 -6.60
CA ASP A 54 17.88 23.36 -6.60
C ASP A 54 18.49 23.07 -7.99
N SER A 55 17.86 22.20 -8.78
CA SER A 55 18.22 21.90 -10.18
C SER A 55 17.71 22.96 -11.18
N GLY A 56 17.04 24.02 -10.72
CA GLY A 56 16.59 25.14 -11.54
C GLY A 56 15.14 25.06 -12.03
N MET A 57 14.33 24.12 -11.54
CA MET A 57 12.89 24.09 -11.85
C MET A 57 12.14 25.18 -11.07
N THR A 58 11.04 25.68 -11.65
CA THR A 58 10.13 26.56 -10.92
C THR A 58 9.41 25.82 -9.80
N ASP A 59 8.91 26.56 -8.81
CA ASP A 59 8.14 26.02 -7.69
C ASP A 59 6.95 25.17 -8.16
N GLU A 60 6.30 25.61 -9.24
CA GLU A 60 5.15 24.95 -9.85
C GLU A 60 5.54 23.65 -10.55
N GLN A 61 6.61 23.66 -11.36
CA GLN A 61 7.13 22.45 -12.02
C GLN A 61 7.59 21.39 -11.00
N ALA A 62 8.34 21.80 -9.99
CA ALA A 62 8.82 20.92 -8.93
C ALA A 62 7.65 20.34 -8.13
N PHE A 63 6.61 21.14 -7.86
CA PHE A 63 5.41 20.69 -7.16
C PHE A 63 4.65 19.64 -7.97
N THR A 64 4.36 19.92 -9.25
CA THR A 64 3.65 18.99 -10.14
C THR A 64 4.38 17.65 -10.27
N LEU A 65 5.70 17.64 -10.47
CA LEU A 65 6.46 16.39 -10.58
C LEU A 65 6.50 15.61 -9.25
N THR A 66 6.55 16.31 -8.12
CA THR A 66 6.50 15.68 -6.79
C THR A 66 5.13 15.05 -6.53
N GLU A 67 4.05 15.75 -6.87
CA GLU A 67 2.67 15.23 -6.77
C GLU A 67 2.47 13.99 -7.66
N GLN A 68 2.95 14.03 -8.91
CA GLN A 68 2.90 12.88 -9.82
C GLN A 68 3.68 11.68 -9.28
N TYR A 69 4.86 11.90 -8.71
CA TYR A 69 5.65 10.85 -8.07
C TYR A 69 4.91 10.22 -6.89
N MET A 70 4.35 11.04 -5.99
CA MET A 70 3.54 10.57 -4.86
C MET A 70 2.31 9.77 -5.31
N SER A 71 1.63 10.23 -6.36
CA SER A 71 0.48 9.54 -6.95
C SER A 71 0.85 8.17 -7.50
N SER A 72 2.00 8.06 -8.18
CA SER A 72 2.53 6.78 -8.68
C SER A 72 2.85 5.78 -7.57
N LEU A 73 3.24 6.27 -6.38
CA LEU A 73 3.56 5.46 -5.22
C LEU A 73 2.33 5.06 -4.40
N ASN A 74 1.17 5.71 -4.63
CA ASN A 74 -0.12 5.29 -4.08
C ASN A 74 -0.68 4.05 -4.80
N LEU A 75 0.21 3.08 -5.08
CA LEU A 75 -0.08 1.78 -5.66
C LEU A 75 -1.19 1.07 -4.89
N GLY A 76 -1.29 1.28 -3.57
CA GLY A 76 -2.39 0.76 -2.75
C GLY A 76 -3.78 1.19 -3.25
N GLY A 77 -3.95 2.44 -3.69
CA GLY A 77 -5.19 2.92 -4.30
C GLY A 77 -5.44 2.33 -5.69
N ILE A 78 -4.39 2.11 -6.49
CA ILE A 78 -4.49 1.48 -7.81
C ILE A 78 -4.84 -0.02 -7.67
N PHE A 79 -4.20 -0.73 -6.75
CA PHE A 79 -4.51 -2.13 -6.43
C PHE A 79 -5.89 -2.29 -5.79
N ALA A 80 -6.31 -1.36 -4.92
CA ALA A 80 -7.67 -1.34 -4.38
C ALA A 80 -8.73 -1.08 -5.45
N LYS A 81 -8.45 -0.18 -6.41
CA LYS A 81 -9.36 0.12 -7.54
C LYS A 81 -9.40 -1.02 -8.56
N ALA A 82 -8.29 -1.74 -8.75
CA ALA A 82 -8.20 -2.89 -9.67
C ALA A 82 -8.69 -4.22 -9.06
N GLY A 83 -8.80 -4.31 -7.72
CA GLY A 83 -9.33 -5.47 -7.02
C GLY A 83 -10.87 -5.53 -7.00
N PRO A 84 -11.46 -6.65 -6.53
CA PRO A 84 -12.92 -6.84 -6.52
C PRO A 84 -13.69 -5.82 -5.67
N TRP A 85 -13.00 -5.07 -4.80
CA TRP A 85 -13.57 -4.02 -3.94
C TRP A 85 -13.63 -2.64 -4.61
N GLY A 86 -12.92 -2.44 -5.73
CA GLY A 86 -12.83 -1.17 -6.46
C GLY A 86 -13.82 -0.98 -7.61
N ARG A 87 -14.46 -2.08 -8.05
CA ARG A 87 -15.35 -2.09 -9.22
C ARG A 87 -16.76 -1.55 -8.96
N HIS A 88 -17.15 -1.33 -7.71
CA HIS A 88 -18.55 -1.06 -7.34
C HIS A 88 -18.93 0.42 -7.19
N LYS A 89 -17.98 1.36 -7.36
CA LYS A 89 -18.21 2.78 -7.00
C LYS A 89 -18.45 3.73 -8.19
N ASP A 90 -18.31 3.25 -9.42
CA ASP A 90 -18.40 4.10 -10.62
C ASP A 90 -19.76 3.98 -11.36
N GLU A 91 -20.74 3.21 -10.85
CA GLU A 91 -22.05 2.98 -11.52
C GLU A 91 -23.25 3.75 -10.90
N GLU A 92 -23.11 4.53 -9.83
CA GLU A 92 -24.22 5.31 -9.24
C GLU A 92 -24.03 6.83 -9.40
N LYS A 93 -23.94 7.31 -10.64
CA LYS A 93 -24.25 8.70 -11.00
C LYS A 93 -24.78 8.79 -12.43
N ASP A 94 -26.03 8.37 -12.61
CA ASP A 94 -26.92 8.87 -13.67
C ASP A 94 -28.09 9.62 -13.02
#